data_AF-A0A453AVX9-F1
#
_entry.id   AF-A0A453AVX9-F1
#
_cell.length_a   1.000
_cell.length_b   1.000
_cell.length_c   1.000
_cell.angle_alpha   90.00
_cell.angle_beta   90.00
_cell.angle_gamma   90.00
#
_symmetry.space_group_name_H-M   'P 1'
#
loop_
_entity.id
_entity.type
_entity.pdbx_description
1 polymer ?
#
loop_
_entity_poly.entity_id
_entity_poly.type
_entity_poly.pdbx_seq_one_letter_code
_entity_poly.pdbx_strand_id
1 'polypeptide(L)'
;MRGVIVEETAEQHFLKHNDAGSWIQDSAVMLSVSKEVPWYLDDGTGRVYVVGARSAAGLILTVASEVFEESGRTLVRGTLDYLQGLKMLGVKRTERVLPTGTSLTVVGEAIKDDVGTIRIQRPHKGPFYASPKSIDQLILNLGKWAKLYQLASMGFAAFGVFLLAKRALDHFLQRKRQREFHKKARAAAAQRQARDAEGGNGTSDGEPKKDQLVLEICVICLEQEYNAVFVPCGHMCCCMNCSSHVTNCPLCRRRIDQAVRTFRH
;
A
#
# COMPACT_ATOMS: atom_id res chain seq x y z
N MET A 1 29.39 39.03 7.27
CA MET A 1 28.16 39.23 6.47
C MET A 1 27.13 39.89 7.36
N ARG A 2 26.28 40.80 6.85
CA ARG A 2 25.15 41.35 7.60
C ARG A 2 23.93 40.47 7.33
N GLY A 3 23.58 39.59 8.27
CA GLY A 3 22.38 38.75 8.20
C GLY A 3 21.31 39.27 9.16
N VAL A 4 20.04 39.10 8.81
CA VAL A 4 18.90 39.49 9.68
C VAL A 4 18.49 38.36 10.63
N ILE A 5 18.73 37.12 10.23
CA ILE A 5 18.57 35.91 11.03
C ILE A 5 19.90 35.16 10.98
N VAL A 6 20.38 34.71 12.13
CA VAL A 6 21.56 33.88 12.29
C VAL A 6 21.20 32.67 13.15
N GLU A 7 21.52 31.48 12.70
CA GLU A 7 21.34 30.22 13.40
C GLU A 7 22.69 29.50 13.47
N GLU A 8 23.19 29.29 14.68
CA GLU A 8 24.43 28.59 14.98
C GLU A 8 24.08 27.21 15.56
N THR A 9 24.51 26.16 14.87
CA THR A 9 24.31 24.78 15.32
C THR A 9 25.66 24.10 15.55
N ALA A 10 25.83 23.48 16.72
CA ALA A 10 26.98 22.64 17.03
C ALA A 10 26.52 21.18 17.13
N GLU A 11 27.05 20.33 16.25
CA GLU A 11 26.77 18.90 16.17
C GLU A 11 28.01 18.12 16.55
N GLN A 12 27.90 17.29 17.58
CA GLN A 12 28.98 16.40 18.00
C GLN A 12 28.91 15.11 17.20
N HIS A 13 29.98 14.79 16.48
CA HIS A 13 30.09 13.55 15.72
C HIS A 13 30.90 12.52 16.50
N PHE A 14 30.41 11.29 16.51
CA PHE A 14 31.03 10.16 17.20
C PHE A 14 30.79 8.85 16.45
N LEU A 15 31.59 7.83 16.76
CA LEU A 15 31.32 6.46 16.36
C LEU A 15 30.74 5.71 17.57
N LYS A 16 29.77 4.84 17.32
CA LYS A 16 29.22 3.90 18.31
C LYS A 16 29.18 2.50 17.70
N HIS A 17 29.13 1.46 18.52
CA HIS A 17 28.85 0.11 18.02
C HIS A 17 27.37 -0.05 17.70
N ASN A 18 27.08 -0.76 16.61
CA ASN A 18 25.75 -1.33 16.37
C ASN A 18 25.61 -2.68 17.08
N ASP A 19 24.41 -3.27 17.07
CA ASP A 19 24.13 -4.56 17.71
C ASP A 19 24.98 -5.72 17.16
N ALA A 20 25.56 -5.55 15.97
CA ALA A 20 26.46 -6.50 15.34
C ALA A 20 27.95 -6.26 15.67
N GLY A 21 28.28 -5.30 16.55
CA GLY A 21 29.64 -4.98 16.95
C GLY A 21 30.44 -4.18 15.91
N SER A 22 29.82 -3.68 14.84
CA SER A 22 30.47 -2.80 13.86
C SER A 22 30.38 -1.33 14.28
N TRP A 23 31.41 -0.55 13.96
CA TRP A 23 31.41 0.89 14.17
C TRP A 23 30.50 1.60 13.18
N ILE A 24 29.55 2.38 13.69
CA ILE A 24 28.69 3.26 12.91
C ILE A 24 28.91 4.72 13.33
N GLN A 25 28.91 5.62 12.37
CA GLN A 25 28.99 7.06 12.63
C GLN A 25 27.62 7.61 12.97
N ASP A 26 27.55 8.40 14.03
CA ASP A 26 26.36 9.07 14.50
C ASP A 26 26.69 10.52 14.89
N SER A 27 25.65 11.35 15.06
CA SER A 27 25.81 12.71 15.55
C SER A 27 24.71 13.12 16.50
N ALA A 28 25.05 14.00 17.44
CA ALA A 28 24.10 14.58 18.38
C ALA A 28 24.22 16.11 18.34
N VAL A 29 23.08 16.79 18.21
CA VAL A 29 23.03 18.25 18.30
C VAL A 29 23.30 18.65 19.76
N MET A 30 24.38 19.38 20.00
CA MET A 30 24.78 19.86 21.32
C MET A 30 24.16 21.21 21.63
N LEU A 31 24.12 22.09 20.63
CA LEU A 31 23.68 23.46 20.77
C LEU A 31 23.00 23.91 19.49
N SER A 32 21.88 24.60 19.63
CA SER A 32 21.26 25.37 18.55
C SER A 32 20.88 26.73 19.13
N VAL A 33 21.57 27.78 18.69
CA VAL A 33 21.32 29.16 19.09
C VAL A 33 20.85 29.92 17.86
N SER A 34 19.83 30.74 18.02
CA SER A 34 19.30 31.57 16.95
C SER A 34 19.11 32.99 17.42
N LYS A 35 19.50 33.93 16.57
CA LYS A 35 19.38 35.37 16.79
C LYS A 35 18.65 35.97 15.60
N GLU A 36 17.66 36.79 15.88
CA GLU A 36 16.90 37.54 14.88
C GLU A 36 16.90 39.00 15.32
N VAL A 37 17.28 39.88 14.41
CA VAL A 37 17.18 41.34 14.60
C VAL A 37 15.95 41.84 13.85
N PRO A 38 15.30 42.94 14.26
CA PRO A 38 14.19 43.50 13.50
C PRO A 38 14.57 43.78 12.04
N TRP A 39 13.75 43.29 11.10
CA TRP A 39 13.98 43.43 9.67
C TRP A 39 12.68 43.63 8.90
N TYR A 40 12.81 44.08 7.66
CA TYR A 40 11.68 44.41 6.79
C TYR A 40 11.94 43.96 5.35
N LEU A 41 10.85 43.77 4.61
CA LEU A 41 10.86 43.68 3.17
C LEU A 41 10.70 45.07 2.56
N ASP A 42 11.39 45.30 1.46
CA ASP A 42 11.37 46.55 0.70
C ASP A 42 11.30 46.19 -0.78
N ASP A 43 10.21 46.57 -1.43
CA ASP A 43 9.97 46.39 -2.86
C ASP A 43 10.17 47.68 -3.66
N GLY A 44 10.65 48.75 -3.01
CA GLY A 44 10.79 50.09 -3.57
C GLY A 44 9.55 50.98 -3.38
N THR A 45 8.39 50.43 -3.01
CA THR A 45 7.17 51.21 -2.74
C THR A 45 6.98 51.53 -1.26
N GLY A 46 7.51 50.69 -0.39
CA GLY A 46 7.42 50.86 1.05
C GLY A 46 8.14 49.75 1.80
N ARG A 47 8.12 49.88 3.13
CA ARG A 47 8.74 48.90 4.03
C ARG A 47 7.67 48.16 4.81
N VAL A 48 7.81 46.85 4.87
CA VAL A 48 6.93 45.97 5.63
C VAL A 48 7.75 45.14 6.59
N TYR A 49 7.56 45.34 7.89
CA TYR A 49 8.30 44.59 8.90
C TYR A 49 7.80 43.15 8.98
N VAL A 50 8.70 42.21 9.20
CA VAL A 50 8.33 40.79 9.34
C VAL A 50 8.62 40.34 10.76
N VAL A 51 7.62 39.72 11.40
CA VAL A 51 7.72 39.25 12.78
C VAL A 51 7.55 37.74 12.84
N GLY A 52 8.48 37.07 13.51
CA GLY A 52 8.40 35.63 13.77
C GLY A 52 8.71 34.74 12.56
N ALA A 53 9.42 35.27 11.57
CA ALA A 53 9.73 34.58 10.31
C ALA A 53 10.41 33.22 10.50
N ARG A 54 11.17 33.04 11.58
CA ARG A 54 11.78 31.77 11.96
C ARG A 54 10.80 30.60 12.04
N SER A 55 9.55 30.87 12.40
CA SER A 55 8.49 29.87 12.48
C SER A 55 7.74 29.67 11.16
N ALA A 56 8.07 30.44 10.12
CA ALA A 56 7.42 30.38 8.83
C ALA A 56 7.84 29.13 8.07
N ALA A 57 6.87 28.47 7.45
CA ALA A 57 7.12 27.34 6.58
C ALA A 57 7.86 27.79 5.32
N GLY A 58 8.86 27.00 4.90
CA GLY A 58 9.65 27.26 3.70
C GLY A 58 10.81 28.22 3.89
N LEU A 59 11.07 28.70 5.11
CA LEU A 59 12.22 29.56 5.39
C LEU A 59 13.49 28.69 5.35
N ILE A 60 14.36 28.99 4.41
CA ILE A 60 15.63 28.29 4.24
C ILE A 60 16.75 29.31 4.45
N LEU A 61 17.55 29.08 5.49
CA LEU A 61 18.74 29.88 5.76
C LEU A 61 19.92 29.33 4.96
N THR A 62 20.71 30.23 4.39
CA THR A 62 21.93 29.89 3.64
C THR A 62 23.06 29.55 4.60
N VAL A 63 23.87 28.53 4.29
CA VAL A 63 25.05 28.21 5.10
C VAL A 63 26.12 29.27 4.85
N ALA A 64 26.46 30.05 5.88
CA ALA A 64 27.49 31.07 5.84
C ALA A 64 28.87 30.50 6.18
N SER A 65 28.92 29.56 7.13
CA SER A 65 30.16 28.93 7.59
C SER A 65 29.88 27.50 8.06
N GLU A 66 30.81 26.60 7.79
CA GLU A 66 30.80 25.23 8.29
C GLU A 66 32.23 24.85 8.67
N VAL A 67 32.46 24.62 9.96
CA VAL A 67 33.79 24.32 10.52
C VAL A 67 33.70 23.03 11.31
N PHE A 68 34.56 22.07 10.99
CA PHE A 68 34.71 20.84 11.76
C PHE A 68 35.94 20.93 12.65
N GLU A 69 35.73 20.95 13.95
CA GLU A 69 36.78 20.90 14.97
C GLU A 69 37.03 19.43 15.35
N GLU A 70 38.12 18.84 14.85
CA GLU A 70 38.50 17.48 15.22
C GLU A 70 38.77 17.37 16.73
N SER A 71 38.36 16.26 17.32
CA SER A 71 38.68 15.96 18.72
C SER A 71 40.21 15.80 18.85
N GLY A 72 40.86 16.73 19.55
CA GLY A 72 42.32 16.75 19.70
C GLY A 72 42.85 15.43 20.27
N ARG A 73 43.90 14.89 19.62
CA ARG A 73 44.60 13.66 20.05
C ARG A 73 45.41 13.89 21.33
N THR A 74 44.75 14.13 22.46
CA THR A 74 45.41 13.97 23.76
C THR A 74 45.45 12.47 24.05
N LEU A 75 46.66 11.90 24.07
CA LEU A 75 46.91 10.46 24.25
C LEU A 75 46.16 9.83 25.44
N VAL A 76 45.81 10.64 26.44
CA VAL A 76 45.14 10.20 27.67
C VAL A 76 43.60 10.15 27.54
N ARG A 77 43.00 10.89 26.60
CA ARG A 77 41.54 10.91 26.38
C ARG A 77 41.08 9.92 25.31
N GLY A 78 41.95 9.63 24.33
CA GLY A 78 41.64 8.67 23.25
C GLY A 78 41.52 7.21 23.69
N THR A 79 42.11 6.83 24.83
CA THR A 79 42.03 5.46 25.38
C THR A 79 40.80 5.23 26.26
N LEU A 80 40.29 6.28 26.92
CA LEU A 80 39.10 6.18 27.78
C LEU A 80 37.80 6.09 26.96
N ASP A 81 37.73 6.83 25.85
CA ASP A 81 36.61 6.80 24.90
C ASP A 81 36.45 5.40 24.26
N TYR A 82 37.56 4.73 23.94
CA TYR A 82 37.55 3.37 23.37
C TYR A 82 36.97 2.32 24.35
N LEU A 83 37.13 2.53 25.66
CA LEU A 83 36.62 1.63 26.70
C LEU A 83 35.13 1.80 26.97
N GLN A 84 34.53 2.94 26.57
CA GLN A 84 33.10 3.22 26.74
C GLN A 84 32.25 2.91 25.49
N GLY A 85 32.85 2.36 24.43
CA GLY A 85 32.15 2.01 23.19
C GLY A 85 31.73 3.21 22.32
N LEU A 86 32.26 4.39 22.61
CA LEU A 86 31.99 5.64 21.90
C LEU A 86 33.30 6.33 21.54
N LYS A 87 33.55 6.54 20.24
CA LYS A 87 34.74 7.26 19.77
C LYS A 87 34.37 8.64 19.28
N MET A 88 34.81 9.67 19.99
CA MET A 88 34.55 11.06 19.61
C MET A 88 35.37 11.46 18.36
N LEU A 89 34.70 11.93 17.31
CA LEU A 89 35.35 12.38 16.08
C LEU A 89 35.65 13.89 16.13
N GLY A 90 34.69 14.68 16.59
CA GLY A 90 34.83 16.14 16.63
C GLY A 90 33.48 16.84 16.74
N VAL A 91 33.51 18.16 16.64
CA VAL A 91 32.31 19.01 16.67
C VAL A 91 32.21 19.77 15.36
N LYS A 92 31.11 19.59 14.66
CA LYS A 92 30.73 20.35 13.47
C LYS A 92 29.95 21.58 13.89
N ARG A 93 30.51 22.76 13.68
CA ARG A 93 29.83 24.05 13.87
C ARG A 93 29.34 24.56 12.52
N THR A 94 28.04 24.75 12.38
CA THR A 94 27.42 25.31 11.17
C THR A 94 26.74 26.61 11.53
N GLU A 95 27.07 27.68 10.80
CA GLU A 95 26.40 28.97 10.88
C GLU A 95 25.52 29.15 9.64
N ARG A 96 24.22 29.31 9.84
CA ARG A 96 23.23 29.58 8.81
C ARG A 96 22.70 30.99 8.97
N VAL A 97 22.56 31.72 7.87
CA VAL A 97 22.10 33.11 7.89
C VAL A 97 21.06 33.40 6.82
N LEU A 98 20.20 34.38 7.08
CA LEU A 98 19.42 35.08 6.07
C LEU A 98 20.13 36.39 5.72
N PRO A 99 20.85 36.48 4.57
CA PRO A 99 21.58 37.68 4.19
C PRO A 99 20.66 38.87 3.91
N THR A 100 21.11 40.09 4.22
CA THR A 100 20.45 41.30 3.73
C THR A 100 20.45 41.35 2.21
N GLY A 101 19.36 41.80 1.59
CA GLY A 101 19.21 41.89 0.14
C GLY A 101 18.77 40.58 -0.54
N THR A 102 18.48 39.53 0.24
CA THR A 102 17.86 38.33 -0.29
C THR A 102 16.41 38.62 -0.70
N SER A 103 16.05 38.27 -1.93
CA SER A 103 14.67 38.31 -2.38
C SER A 103 13.88 37.23 -1.68
N LEU A 104 12.84 37.64 -0.96
CA LEU A 104 12.04 36.76 -0.12
C LEU A 104 10.57 37.10 -0.27
N THR A 105 9.75 36.06 -0.44
CA THR A 105 8.30 36.16 -0.40
C THR A 105 7.82 35.76 0.99
N VAL A 106 7.05 36.63 1.63
CA VAL A 106 6.44 36.36 2.94
C VAL A 106 4.93 36.47 2.83
N VAL A 107 4.22 35.44 3.30
CA VAL A 107 2.75 35.37 3.31
C VAL A 107 2.29 35.13 4.73
N GLY A 108 1.54 36.06 5.29
CA GLY A 108 1.03 36.03 6.66
C GLY A 108 -0.08 37.06 6.89
N GLU A 109 -0.43 37.27 8.15
CA GLU A 109 -1.40 38.29 8.56
C GLU A 109 -0.74 39.67 8.58
N ALA A 110 -1.29 40.61 7.80
CA ALA A 110 -0.84 41.99 7.79
C ALA A 110 -1.58 42.78 8.87
N ILE A 111 -0.81 43.40 9.78
CA ILE A 111 -1.32 44.27 10.83
C ILE A 111 -0.71 45.65 10.63
N LYS A 112 -1.53 46.68 10.81
CA LYS A 112 -1.11 48.07 10.81
C LYS A 112 -1.14 48.57 12.26
N ASP A 113 -0.01 49.05 12.75
CA ASP A 113 0.08 49.64 14.08
C ASP A 113 -0.52 51.07 14.07
N ASP A 114 -0.75 51.64 15.25
CA ASP A 114 -1.37 52.97 15.42
C ASP A 114 -0.57 54.10 14.74
N VAL A 115 0.74 53.91 14.61
CA VAL A 115 1.68 54.82 13.93
C VAL A 115 1.62 54.68 12.39
N GLY A 116 0.89 53.69 11.89
CA GLY A 116 0.70 53.41 10.48
C GLY A 116 1.73 52.48 9.85
N THR A 117 2.67 51.94 10.64
CA THR A 117 3.63 50.93 10.20
C THR A 117 2.93 49.60 9.91
N ILE A 118 3.25 49.01 8.76
CA ILE A 118 2.71 47.70 8.36
C ILE A 118 3.70 46.62 8.78
N ARG A 119 3.20 45.59 9.46
CA ARG A 119 3.94 44.38 9.80
C ARG A 119 3.19 43.13 9.35
N ILE A 120 3.94 42.14 8.88
CA ILE A 120 3.43 40.80 8.59
C ILE A 120 3.85 39.89 9.74
N GLN A 121 2.88 39.19 10.30
CA GLN A 121 3.10 38.22 11.37
C GLN A 121 2.39 36.89 11.08
N ARG A 122 2.67 35.90 11.93
CA ARG A 122 1.97 34.63 11.89
C ARG A 122 0.46 34.84 12.11
N PRO A 123 -0.40 34.34 11.20
CA PRO A 123 -1.84 34.46 11.36
C PRO A 123 -2.36 33.62 12.52
N HIS A 124 -3.44 34.06 13.16
CA HIS A 124 -4.14 33.27 14.19
C HIS A 124 -4.66 31.93 13.66
N LYS A 125 -5.08 31.89 12.40
CA LYS A 125 -5.53 30.69 11.69
C LYS A 125 -4.90 30.66 10.29
N GLY A 126 -4.33 29.52 9.94
CA GLY A 126 -3.76 29.29 8.63
C GLY A 126 -2.23 29.26 8.62
N PRO A 127 -1.64 28.97 7.46
CA PRO A 127 -0.20 28.82 7.32
C PRO A 127 0.52 30.17 7.24
N PHE A 128 1.74 30.20 7.76
CA PHE A 128 2.67 31.31 7.65
C PHE A 128 3.84 30.86 6.78
N TYR A 129 4.16 31.60 5.72
CA TYR A 129 5.22 31.23 4.78
C TYR A 129 6.25 32.34 4.66
N ALA A 130 7.51 31.97 4.60
CA ALA A 130 8.60 32.85 4.20
C ALA A 130 9.52 32.01 3.32
N SER A 131 9.65 32.32 2.05
CA SER A 131 10.38 31.48 1.10
C SER A 131 11.05 32.32 0.01
N PRO A 132 12.23 31.91 -0.49
CA PRO A 132 12.88 32.59 -1.60
C PRO A 132 12.14 32.41 -2.94
N LYS A 133 11.22 31.45 -3.04
CA LYS A 133 10.37 31.24 -4.22
C LYS A 133 9.24 32.28 -4.28
N SER A 134 8.93 32.74 -5.49
CA SER A 134 7.82 33.68 -5.72
C SER A 134 6.45 33.04 -5.46
N ILE A 135 5.46 33.87 -5.11
CA ILE A 135 4.06 33.44 -4.92
C ILE A 135 3.56 32.67 -6.16
N ASP A 136 3.87 33.17 -7.36
CA ASP A 136 3.45 32.55 -8.61
C ASP A 136 3.98 31.11 -8.76
N GLN A 137 5.24 30.88 -8.38
CA GLN A 137 5.82 29.53 -8.43
C GLN A 137 5.16 28.59 -7.41
N LEU A 138 4.78 29.08 -6.23
CA LEU A 138 4.04 28.29 -5.25
C LEU A 138 2.64 27.92 -5.78
N ILE A 139 1.91 28.90 -6.32
CA ILE A 139 0.56 28.69 -6.84
C ILE A 139 0.57 27.74 -8.05
N LEU A 140 1.50 27.93 -8.99
CA LEU A 140 1.62 27.08 -10.17
C LEU A 140 1.87 25.61 -9.80
N ASN A 141 2.68 25.36 -8.77
CA ASN A 141 2.95 23.99 -8.34
C ASN A 141 1.69 23.36 -7.73
N LEU A 142 1.00 24.07 -6.83
CA LEU A 142 -0.26 23.59 -6.22
C LEU A 142 -1.34 23.31 -7.28
N GLY A 143 -1.46 24.18 -8.29
CA GLY A 143 -2.38 23.99 -9.41
C GLY A 143 -2.10 22.73 -10.23
N LYS A 144 -0.83 22.42 -10.50
CA LYS A 144 -0.43 21.18 -11.21
C LYS A 144 -0.82 19.94 -10.42
N TRP A 145 -0.53 19.90 -9.12
CA TRP A 145 -0.89 18.76 -8.27
C TRP A 145 -2.41 18.60 -8.17
N ALA A 146 -3.16 19.70 -8.02
CA ALA A 146 -4.63 19.64 -8.00
C ALA A 146 -5.20 19.03 -9.29
N LYS A 147 -4.68 19.42 -10.47
CA LYS A 147 -5.07 18.84 -11.76
C LYS A 147 -4.71 17.36 -11.88
N LEU A 148 -3.52 16.97 -11.40
CA LEU A 148 -3.09 15.58 -11.40
C LEU A 148 -4.01 14.72 -10.52
N TYR A 149 -4.34 15.19 -9.31
CA TYR A 149 -5.27 14.49 -8.42
C TYR A 149 -6.68 14.38 -9.02
N GLN A 150 -7.16 15.43 -9.67
CA GLN A 150 -8.45 15.40 -10.36
C GLN A 150 -8.46 14.32 -11.47
N LEU A 151 -7.40 14.25 -12.28
CA LEU A 151 -7.27 13.25 -13.34
C LEU A 151 -7.16 11.82 -12.76
N ALA A 152 -6.35 11.63 -11.72
CA ALA A 152 -6.20 10.34 -11.06
C ALA A 152 -7.53 9.86 -10.47
N SER A 153 -8.29 10.74 -9.81
CA SER A 153 -9.61 10.41 -9.26
C SER A 153 -10.60 9.98 -10.35
N MET A 154 -10.60 10.65 -11.50
CA MET A 154 -11.43 10.25 -12.64
C MET A 154 -11.01 8.88 -13.19
N GLY A 155 -9.71 8.61 -13.27
CA GLY A 155 -9.17 7.32 -13.70
C GLY A 155 -9.59 6.17 -12.78
N PHE A 156 -9.47 6.35 -11.46
CA PHE A 156 -9.90 5.34 -10.49
C PHE A 156 -11.41 5.10 -10.52
N ALA A 157 -12.22 6.15 -10.69
CA ALA A 157 -13.67 6.01 -10.83
C ALA A 157 -14.04 5.21 -12.09
N ALA A 158 -13.43 5.52 -13.23
CA ALA A 158 -13.66 4.79 -14.48
C ALA A 158 -13.24 3.31 -14.36
N PHE A 159 -12.10 3.04 -13.73
CA PHE A 159 -11.63 1.68 -13.49
C PHE A 159 -12.58 0.90 -12.56
N GLY A 160 -13.08 1.54 -11.50
CA GLY A 160 -14.08 0.95 -10.60
C GLY A 160 -15.36 0.58 -11.34
N VAL A 161 -15.90 1.50 -12.17
CA VAL A 161 -17.08 1.24 -13.00
C VAL A 161 -16.84 0.08 -13.98
N PHE A 162 -15.66 0.03 -14.61
CA PHE A 162 -15.30 -1.05 -15.53
C PHE A 162 -15.29 -2.42 -14.83
N LEU A 163 -14.71 -2.52 -13.62
CA LEU A 163 -14.69 -3.78 -12.87
C LEU A 163 -16.10 -4.24 -12.47
N LEU A 164 -16.95 -3.32 -12.03
CA LEU A 164 -18.35 -3.62 -11.70
C LEU A 164 -19.13 -4.06 -12.94
N ALA A 165 -18.96 -3.36 -14.07
CA ALA A 165 -19.60 -3.70 -15.34
C ALA A 165 -19.13 -5.08 -15.85
N LYS A 166 -17.83 -5.38 -15.78
CA LYS A 166 -17.27 -6.69 -16.14
C LYS A 166 -17.88 -7.80 -15.29
N ARG A 167 -17.92 -7.62 -13.97
CA ARG A 167 -18.51 -8.61 -13.05
C ARG A 167 -20.00 -8.80 -13.31
N ALA A 168 -20.73 -7.73 -13.59
CA ALA A 168 -22.14 -7.79 -13.94
C ALA A 168 -22.37 -8.52 -15.28
N LEU A 169 -21.52 -8.26 -16.27
CA LEU A 169 -21.57 -8.91 -17.58
C LEU A 169 -21.29 -10.41 -17.47
N ASP A 170 -20.22 -10.81 -16.77
CA ASP A 170 -19.88 -12.22 -16.56
C ASP A 170 -21.03 -12.97 -15.86
N HIS A 171 -21.59 -12.37 -14.81
CA HIS A 171 -22.72 -12.93 -14.09
C HIS A 171 -23.99 -13.02 -14.94
N PHE A 172 -24.26 -12.02 -15.79
CA PHE A 172 -25.38 -12.04 -16.72
C PHE A 172 -25.21 -13.12 -17.80
N LEU A 173 -24.00 -13.25 -18.37
CA LEU A 173 -23.67 -14.27 -19.36
C LEU A 173 -23.81 -15.68 -18.77
N GLN A 174 -23.34 -15.90 -17.54
CA GLN A 174 -23.51 -17.17 -16.82
C GLN A 174 -24.99 -17.50 -16.57
N ARG A 175 -25.77 -16.53 -16.08
CA ARG A 175 -27.22 -16.70 -15.90
C ARG A 175 -27.94 -17.00 -17.22
N LYS A 176 -27.56 -16.33 -18.32
CA LYS A 176 -28.14 -16.59 -19.64
C LYS A 176 -27.83 -18.02 -20.10
N ARG A 177 -26.58 -18.49 -19.96
CA ARG A 177 -26.20 -19.88 -20.28
C ARG A 177 -27.00 -20.90 -19.46
N GLN A 178 -27.20 -20.67 -18.17
CA GLN A 178 -28.02 -21.54 -17.32
C GLN A 178 -29.48 -21.57 -17.75
N ARG A 179 -30.06 -20.42 -18.13
CA ARG A 179 -31.44 -20.35 -18.64
C ARG A 179 -31.60 -21.14 -19.94
N GLU A 180 -30.64 -21.00 -20.87
CA GLU A 180 -30.64 -21.77 -22.12
C GLU A 180 -30.51 -23.28 -21.86
N PHE A 181 -29.63 -23.68 -20.94
CA PHE A 181 -29.48 -25.09 -20.54
C PHE A 181 -30.77 -25.64 -19.93
N HIS A 182 -31.39 -24.95 -18.97
CA HIS A 182 -32.67 -25.36 -18.38
C HIS A 182 -33.80 -25.42 -19.41
N LYS A 183 -33.85 -24.49 -20.38
CA LYS A 183 -34.84 -24.50 -21.47
C LYS A 183 -34.67 -25.75 -22.35
N LYS A 184 -33.44 -26.09 -22.73
CA LYS A 184 -33.12 -27.32 -23.48
C LYS A 184 -33.46 -28.58 -22.68
N ALA A 185 -33.14 -28.62 -21.39
CA ALA A 185 -33.47 -29.75 -20.52
C ALA A 185 -34.99 -29.97 -20.38
N ARG A 186 -35.77 -28.90 -20.21
CA ARG A 186 -37.25 -28.98 -20.16
C ARG A 186 -37.85 -29.44 -21.49
N ALA A 187 -37.36 -28.93 -22.62
CA ALA A 187 -37.81 -29.37 -23.94
C ALA A 187 -37.51 -30.87 -24.17
N ALA A 188 -36.32 -31.33 -23.77
CA ALA A 188 -35.95 -32.74 -23.84
C ALA A 188 -36.81 -33.62 -22.91
N ALA A 189 -37.15 -33.14 -21.70
CA ALA A 189 -38.04 -33.83 -20.78
C ALA A 189 -39.47 -33.93 -21.32
N ALA A 190 -40.01 -32.86 -21.92
CA ALA A 190 -41.32 -32.87 -22.56
C ALA A 190 -41.39 -33.85 -23.75
N GLN A 191 -40.32 -33.93 -24.55
CA GLN A 191 -40.23 -34.90 -25.65
C GLN A 191 -40.19 -36.35 -25.16
N ARG A 192 -39.56 -36.63 -24.01
CA ARG A 192 -39.58 -37.97 -23.38
C ARG A 192 -41.00 -38.34 -22.94
N GLN A 193 -41.70 -37.45 -22.24
CA GLN A 193 -43.08 -37.68 -21.81
C GLN A 193 -44.03 -37.94 -22.99
N ALA A 194 -43.86 -37.25 -24.12
CA ALA A 194 -44.66 -37.51 -25.32
C ALA A 194 -44.40 -38.90 -25.91
N ARG A 195 -43.14 -39.36 -25.94
CA ARG A 195 -42.78 -40.71 -26.40
C ARG A 195 -43.31 -41.81 -25.48
N ASP A 196 -43.29 -41.57 -24.17
CA ASP A 196 -43.81 -42.53 -23.18
C ASP A 196 -45.35 -42.62 -23.25
N ALA A 197 -46.03 -41.54 -23.64
CA ALA A 197 -47.49 -41.53 -23.84
C ALA A 197 -47.94 -42.23 -25.14
N GLU A 198 -47.12 -42.23 -26.20
CA GLU A 198 -47.41 -42.93 -27.46
C GLU A 198 -47.05 -44.44 -27.43
N GLY A 199 -46.27 -44.89 -26.44
CA GLY A 199 -45.79 -46.27 -26.30
C GLY A 199 -46.72 -47.25 -25.56
N GLY A 200 -47.98 -46.90 -25.33
CA GLY A 200 -48.93 -47.68 -24.52
C GLY A 200 -49.77 -48.71 -25.28
N ASN A 201 -49.17 -49.66 -26.01
CA ASN A 201 -49.85 -50.92 -26.38
C ASN A 201 -48.86 -52.00 -26.90
N GLY A 202 -48.74 -53.14 -26.19
CA GLY A 202 -48.10 -54.36 -26.73
C GLY A 202 -47.13 -55.08 -25.79
N THR A 203 -47.36 -56.38 -25.63
CA THR A 203 -46.80 -57.35 -24.67
C THR A 203 -45.37 -57.85 -24.93
N SER A 204 -44.68 -58.17 -23.82
CA SER A 204 -43.59 -59.14 -23.58
C SER A 204 -42.30 -59.14 -24.42
N ASP A 205 -41.20 -59.17 -23.66
CA ASP A 205 -39.84 -59.67 -23.94
C ASP A 205 -38.85 -58.75 -24.68
N GLY A 206 -37.93 -58.20 -23.88
CA GLY A 206 -36.69 -57.55 -24.35
C GLY A 206 -36.31 -56.32 -23.54
N GLU A 207 -35.52 -56.50 -22.46
CA GLU A 207 -34.93 -55.43 -21.65
C GLU A 207 -34.22 -54.34 -22.50
N PRO A 208 -34.46 -53.04 -22.27
CA PRO A 208 -33.60 -52.00 -22.80
C PRO A 208 -32.38 -51.85 -21.88
N LYS A 209 -31.29 -52.49 -22.25
CA LYS A 209 -29.93 -52.26 -21.74
C LYS A 209 -29.50 -50.82 -22.07
N LYS A 210 -29.91 -49.82 -21.26
CA LYS A 210 -29.49 -48.41 -21.45
C LYS A 210 -29.25 -47.60 -20.18
N ASP A 211 -29.40 -48.21 -19.00
CA ASP A 211 -29.02 -47.61 -17.71
C ASP A 211 -27.58 -47.94 -17.29
N GLN A 212 -26.89 -48.84 -18.01
CA GLN A 212 -25.60 -49.37 -17.60
C GLN A 212 -24.41 -48.39 -17.78
N LEU A 213 -24.51 -47.40 -18.67
CA LEU A 213 -23.39 -46.49 -18.98
C LEU A 213 -23.19 -45.35 -17.97
N VAL A 214 -24.18 -45.08 -17.09
CA VAL A 214 -24.06 -44.03 -16.04
C VAL A 214 -23.48 -44.63 -14.74
N LEU A 215 -23.43 -45.95 -14.63
CA LEU A 215 -22.99 -46.62 -13.41
C LEU A 215 -21.48 -46.84 -13.33
N GLU A 216 -20.72 -46.60 -14.40
CA GLU A 216 -19.28 -46.94 -14.47
C GLU A 216 -18.32 -45.89 -13.94
N ILE A 217 -18.83 -44.71 -13.57
CA ILE A 217 -18.02 -43.59 -13.06
C ILE A 217 -18.07 -43.56 -11.53
N CYS A 218 -16.95 -43.20 -10.89
CA CYS A 218 -16.84 -43.02 -9.45
C CYS A 218 -17.90 -42.05 -8.93
N VAL A 219 -18.71 -42.49 -7.98
CA VAL A 219 -19.82 -41.70 -7.42
C VAL A 219 -19.37 -40.49 -6.57
N ILE A 220 -18.07 -40.40 -6.27
CA ILE A 220 -17.50 -39.32 -5.45
C ILE A 220 -16.97 -38.20 -6.35
N CYS A 221 -16.02 -38.50 -7.24
CA CYS A 221 -15.45 -37.46 -8.11
C CYS A 221 -16.27 -37.21 -9.38
N LEU A 222 -17.07 -38.19 -9.84
CA LEU A 222 -17.79 -38.14 -11.11
C LEU A 222 -16.89 -37.89 -12.33
N GLU A 223 -15.58 -38.13 -12.20
CA GLU A 223 -14.56 -37.85 -13.22
C GLU A 223 -13.88 -39.11 -13.76
N GLN A 224 -13.63 -40.11 -12.90
CA GLN A 224 -12.88 -41.34 -13.24
C GLN A 224 -13.75 -42.57 -13.09
N GLU A 225 -13.50 -43.61 -13.88
CA GLU A 225 -14.19 -44.90 -13.75
C GLU A 225 -13.93 -45.55 -12.38
N TYR A 226 -14.93 -46.26 -11.86
CA TYR A 226 -14.74 -47.01 -10.62
C TYR A 226 -13.75 -48.16 -10.85
N ASN A 227 -12.80 -48.35 -9.93
CA ASN A 227 -11.81 -49.42 -10.02
C ASN A 227 -11.35 -49.93 -8.63
N ALA A 228 -12.17 -49.68 -7.59
CA ALA A 228 -11.94 -50.18 -6.24
C ALA A 228 -13.15 -50.97 -5.73
N VAL A 229 -12.89 -52.12 -5.09
CA VAL A 229 -13.86 -52.95 -4.35
C VAL A 229 -13.66 -52.76 -2.86
N PHE A 230 -14.76 -52.57 -2.12
CA PHE A 230 -14.72 -52.45 -0.65
C PHE A 230 -14.96 -53.78 0.08
N VAL A 231 -14.02 -54.23 0.90
CA VAL A 231 -14.15 -55.43 1.76
C VAL A 231 -14.66 -55.03 3.15
N PRO A 232 -15.63 -55.77 3.74
CA PRO A 232 -16.22 -57.03 3.25
C PRO A 232 -17.52 -56.85 2.44
N CYS A 233 -17.94 -55.63 2.12
CA CYS A 233 -19.26 -55.41 1.51
C CYS A 233 -19.37 -55.71 0.00
N GLY A 234 -18.26 -55.79 -0.72
CA GLY A 234 -18.18 -56.12 -2.15
C GLY A 234 -18.58 -54.99 -3.12
N HIS A 235 -19.01 -53.82 -2.63
CA HIS A 235 -19.47 -52.75 -3.52
C HIS A 235 -18.33 -52.07 -4.30
N MET A 236 -18.57 -51.85 -5.59
CA MET A 236 -17.69 -51.15 -6.53
C MET A 236 -18.36 -49.86 -6.99
N CYS A 237 -18.00 -48.73 -6.37
CA CYS A 237 -18.61 -47.43 -6.69
C CYS A 237 -17.60 -46.27 -6.72
N CYS A 238 -16.33 -46.53 -6.42
CA CYS A 238 -15.31 -45.50 -6.28
C CYS A 238 -14.07 -45.82 -7.12
N CYS A 239 -13.37 -44.79 -7.58
CA CYS A 239 -12.00 -44.94 -8.07
C CYS A 239 -11.04 -45.08 -6.87
N MET A 240 -9.85 -45.61 -7.11
CA MET A 240 -8.87 -45.90 -6.06
C MET A 240 -8.34 -44.65 -5.35
N ASN A 241 -8.43 -43.48 -5.99
CA ASN A 241 -8.06 -42.23 -5.35
C ASN A 241 -9.14 -41.74 -4.37
N CYS A 242 -10.42 -41.94 -4.70
CA CYS A 242 -11.51 -41.56 -3.79
C CYS A 242 -11.71 -42.58 -2.67
N SER A 243 -11.38 -43.85 -2.89
CA SER A 243 -11.54 -44.92 -1.89
C SER A 243 -10.65 -44.74 -0.65
N SER A 244 -9.48 -44.09 -0.78
CA SER A 244 -8.59 -43.80 0.35
C SER A 244 -9.13 -42.72 1.31
N HIS A 245 -10.10 -41.93 0.86
CA HIS A 245 -10.68 -40.82 1.63
C HIS A 245 -12.01 -41.18 2.32
N VAL A 246 -12.46 -42.43 2.22
CA VAL A 246 -13.72 -42.89 2.81
C VAL A 246 -13.50 -44.08 3.73
N THR A 247 -14.11 -44.03 4.91
CA THR A 247 -14.03 -45.10 5.92
C THR A 247 -15.24 -46.05 5.87
N ASN A 248 -16.34 -45.62 5.24
CA ASN A 248 -17.57 -46.38 5.11
C ASN A 248 -18.00 -46.42 3.64
N CYS A 249 -18.59 -47.53 3.20
CA CYS A 249 -19.09 -47.69 1.84
C CYS A 249 -20.21 -46.67 1.54
N PRO A 250 -20.11 -45.87 0.47
CA PRO A 250 -21.16 -44.89 0.11
C PRO A 250 -22.52 -45.50 -0.19
N LEU A 251 -22.56 -46.79 -0.60
CA LEU A 251 -23.80 -47.48 -0.95
C LEU A 251 -24.49 -48.10 0.28
N CYS A 252 -23.77 -48.93 1.04
CA CYS A 252 -24.37 -49.68 2.15
C CYS A 252 -23.96 -49.20 3.55
N ARG A 253 -23.12 -48.17 3.64
CA ARG A 253 -22.62 -47.55 4.89
C ARG A 253 -21.83 -48.46 5.81
N ARG A 254 -21.56 -49.72 5.40
CA ARG A 254 -20.70 -50.65 6.13
C ARG A 254 -19.26 -50.11 6.18
N ARG A 255 -18.59 -50.29 7.32
CA ARG A 255 -17.18 -49.93 7.50
C ARG A 255 -16.31 -50.69 6.48
N ILE A 256 -15.36 -49.98 5.89
CA ILE A 256 -14.42 -50.52 4.91
C ILE A 256 -13.18 -50.95 5.67
N ASP A 257 -12.87 -52.24 5.62
CA ASP A 257 -11.65 -52.78 6.22
C ASP A 257 -10.49 -52.72 5.22
N GLN A 258 -10.78 -52.92 3.94
CA GLN A 258 -9.80 -52.81 2.86
C GLN A 258 -10.47 -52.37 1.55
N ALA A 259 -9.77 -51.54 0.77
CA ALA A 259 -10.14 -51.23 -0.61
C ALA A 259 -9.13 -51.88 -1.57
N VAL A 260 -9.62 -52.74 -2.48
CA VAL A 260 -8.78 -53.51 -3.41
C VAL A 260 -9.01 -53.00 -4.83
N ARG A 261 -7.93 -52.73 -5.55
CA ARG A 261 -7.99 -52.31 -6.95
C ARG A 261 -8.38 -53.48 -7.85
N THR A 262 -9.34 -53.27 -8.74
CA THR A 262 -9.73 -54.23 -9.78
C THR A 262 -9.24 -53.78 -11.14
N PHE A 263 -8.73 -54.73 -11.91
CA PHE A 263 -8.40 -54.54 -13.32
C PHE A 263 -9.43 -55.31 -14.14
N ARG A 264 -10.07 -54.61 -15.08
CA ARG A 264 -10.95 -55.23 -16.08
C ARG A 264 -10.16 -55.37 -17.38
N HIS A 265 -10.38 -56.47 -18.08
CA HIS A 265 -9.68 -56.83 -19.31
C HIS A 265 -10.42 -56.33 -20.54
#